data_AF-A0A973EEP1-F1
#
_entry.id   AF-A0A973EEP1-F1
#
_cell.length_a   1.000
_cell.length_b   1.000
_cell.length_c   1.000
_cell.angle_alpha   90.00
_cell.angle_beta   90.00
_cell.angle_gamma   90.00
#
_symmetry.space_group_name_H-M   'P 1'
#
loop_
_entity.id
_entity.type
_entity.pdbx_description
1 polymer ?
#
loop_
_entity_poly.entity_id
_entity_poly.type
_entity_poly.pdbx_seq_one_letter_code
_entity_poly.pdbx_strand_id
1 'polypeptide(L)'
;LRAATLNPAVYRDSDNSLGTIEAGKFADLVLLNANPLEDISNTQSIDTVIANGRVFQREDLDALLQTIETYASSTWNDSDSKPD
;
A
#
# COMPACT_ATOMS: atom_id res chain seq x y z
N LEU A 1 -5.42 -11.79 8.70
CA LEU A 1 -6.05 -11.16 7.52
C LEU A 1 -7.20 -10.22 7.87
N ARG A 2 -8.35 -10.69 8.41
CA ARG A 2 -9.51 -9.80 8.71
C ARG A 2 -9.18 -8.58 9.59
N ALA A 3 -8.28 -8.72 10.55
CA ALA A 3 -7.80 -7.62 11.40
C ALA A 3 -7.12 -6.47 10.63
N ALA A 4 -6.58 -6.74 9.44
CA ALA A 4 -5.92 -5.77 8.57
C ALA A 4 -6.82 -5.29 7.40
N THR A 5 -8.04 -5.82 7.26
CA THR A 5 -8.95 -5.49 6.15
C THR A 5 -10.34 -5.13 6.65
N LEU A 6 -11.19 -6.12 6.91
CA LEU A 6 -12.59 -5.92 7.27
C LEU A 6 -12.77 -5.25 8.64
N ASN A 7 -12.01 -5.65 9.66
CA ASN A 7 -12.19 -5.13 11.01
C ASN A 7 -12.00 -3.59 11.10
N PRO A 8 -10.94 -2.98 10.54
CA PRO A 8 -10.80 -1.52 10.53
C PRO A 8 -11.82 -0.84 9.61
N ALA A 9 -12.33 -1.52 8.57
CA ALA A 9 -13.40 -0.97 7.74
C ALA A 9 -14.71 -0.85 8.52
N VAL A 10 -15.10 -1.90 9.26
CA VAL A 10 -16.27 -1.91 10.15
C VAL A 10 -16.11 -0.90 11.28
N TYR A 11 -14.94 -0.83 11.91
CA TYR A 11 -14.68 0.13 12.99
C TYR A 11 -14.88 1.59 12.55
N ARG A 12 -14.70 1.88 11.25
CA ARG A 12 -14.88 3.21 10.66
C ARG A 12 -16.20 3.35 9.87
N ASP A 13 -17.14 2.42 10.00
CA ASP A 13 -18.41 2.40 9.25
C ASP A 13 -18.23 2.52 7.72
N SER A 14 -17.13 1.93 7.21
CA SER A 14 -16.70 2.02 5.80
C SER A 14 -16.70 0.65 5.11
N ASP A 15 -17.24 -0.38 5.76
CA ASP A 15 -17.32 -1.74 5.23
C ASP A 15 -18.25 -1.87 4.01
N ASN A 16 -19.12 -0.87 3.76
CA ASN A 16 -19.89 -0.75 2.52
C ASN A 16 -19.03 -0.46 1.28
N SER A 17 -17.78 -0.01 1.46
CA SER A 17 -16.89 0.45 0.37
C SER A 17 -15.46 -0.11 0.47
N LEU A 18 -15.06 -0.67 1.61
CA LEU A 18 -13.70 -1.18 1.89
C LEU A 18 -13.70 -2.53 2.62
N GLY A 19 -12.54 -3.18 2.66
CA GLY A 19 -12.25 -4.28 3.59
C GLY A 19 -12.59 -5.70 3.12
N THR A 20 -13.34 -5.84 2.02
CA THR A 20 -13.62 -7.13 1.35
C THR A 20 -13.62 -6.97 -0.17
N ILE A 21 -13.58 -8.10 -0.89
CA ILE A 21 -13.61 -8.13 -2.36
C ILE A 21 -15.05 -8.39 -2.80
N GLU A 22 -15.77 -7.32 -3.10
CA GLU A 22 -17.17 -7.33 -3.51
C GLU A 22 -17.43 -6.26 -4.58
N ALA A 23 -18.35 -6.51 -5.49
CA ALA A 23 -18.74 -5.54 -6.51
C ALA A 23 -19.33 -4.28 -5.86
N GLY A 24 -18.97 -3.11 -6.37
CA GLY A 24 -19.41 -1.80 -5.84
C GLY A 24 -18.49 -1.20 -4.77
N LYS A 25 -17.48 -1.94 -4.28
CA LYS A 25 -16.45 -1.44 -3.37
C LYS A 25 -15.26 -0.86 -4.14
N PHE A 26 -14.39 -0.11 -3.45
CA PHE A 26 -13.15 0.37 -4.02
C PHE A 26 -12.25 -0.81 -4.42
N ALA A 27 -11.60 -0.67 -5.58
CA ALA A 27 -10.67 -1.65 -6.11
C ALA A 27 -9.28 -1.48 -5.46
N ASP A 28 -9.23 -1.71 -4.16
CA ASP A 28 -8.01 -1.70 -3.33
C ASP A 28 -7.64 -3.13 -2.97
N LEU A 29 -6.63 -3.68 -3.65
CA LEU A 29 -6.25 -5.09 -3.59
C LEU A 29 -4.72 -5.26 -3.56
N VAL A 30 -4.28 -6.38 -2.99
CA VAL A 30 -2.89 -6.83 -3.04
C VAL A 30 -2.87 -8.28 -3.50
N LEU A 31 -2.09 -8.57 -4.53
CA LEU A 31 -1.82 -9.93 -5.00
C LEU A 31 -0.51 -10.42 -4.38
N LEU A 32 -0.49 -11.66 -3.91
CA LEU A 32 0.65 -12.27 -3.21
C LEU A 32 1.18 -13.45 -4.01
N ASN A 33 2.51 -13.63 -4.02
CA ASN A 33 3.18 -14.77 -4.64
C ASN A 33 3.13 -16.05 -3.78
N ALA A 34 2.70 -15.94 -2.52
CA ALA A 34 2.63 -17.06 -1.58
C ALA A 34 1.35 -17.00 -0.74
N ASN A 35 0.90 -18.17 -0.26
CA ASN A 35 -0.35 -18.32 0.45
C ASN A 35 -0.25 -17.81 1.91
N PRO A 36 -0.98 -16.74 2.29
CA PRO A 36 -0.94 -16.19 3.64
C PRO A 36 -1.67 -17.04 4.69
N LEU A 37 -2.39 -18.09 4.28
CA LEU A 37 -3.02 -19.06 5.18
C LEU A 37 -2.06 -20.16 5.63
N GLU A 38 -0.97 -20.38 4.89
CA GLU A 38 0.10 -21.32 5.27
C GLU A 38 1.10 -20.66 6.22
N ASP A 39 1.51 -19.42 5.93
CA ASP A 39 2.33 -18.60 6.81
C ASP A 39 1.91 -17.13 6.67
N ILE A 40 1.66 -16.46 7.78
CA ILE A 40 1.27 -15.04 7.79
C ILE A 40 2.38 -14.12 7.26
N SER A 41 3.65 -14.55 7.32
CA SER A 41 4.78 -13.82 6.75
C SER A 41 4.65 -13.63 5.23
N ASN A 42 3.92 -14.53 4.55
CA ASN A 42 3.66 -14.46 3.11
C ASN A 42 2.85 -13.21 2.71
N THR A 43 2.22 -12.51 3.66
CA THR A 43 1.60 -11.19 3.41
C THR A 43 2.60 -10.13 2.91
N GLN A 44 3.90 -10.34 3.10
CA GLN A 44 4.97 -9.48 2.59
C GLN A 44 5.42 -9.87 1.17
N SER A 45 5.03 -11.05 0.67
CA SER A 45 5.37 -11.55 -0.66
C SER A 45 4.44 -10.93 -1.72
N ILE A 46 4.43 -9.60 -1.77
CA ILE A 46 3.57 -8.84 -2.66
C ILE A 46 4.07 -9.00 -4.10
N ASP A 47 3.14 -9.19 -5.03
CA ASP A 47 3.42 -9.20 -6.47
C ASP A 47 2.96 -7.89 -7.09
N THR A 48 1.68 -7.58 -6.87
CA THR A 48 0.99 -6.46 -7.50
C THR A 48 0.13 -5.76 -6.45
N VAL A 49 0.07 -4.43 -6.52
CA VAL A 49 -0.85 -3.59 -5.75
C VAL A 49 -1.83 -2.96 -6.72
N ILE A 50 -3.12 -3.03 -6.40
CA ILE A 50 -4.17 -2.32 -7.11
C ILE A 50 -4.71 -1.29 -6.13
N ALA A 51 -4.60 -0.01 -6.45
CA ALA A 51 -5.08 1.08 -5.60
C ALA A 51 -6.03 1.96 -6.40
N ASN A 52 -7.28 2.07 -5.93
CA ASN A 52 -8.37 2.75 -6.60
C ASN A 52 -8.48 2.34 -8.09
N GLY A 53 -8.35 1.05 -8.37
CA GLY A 53 -8.42 0.49 -9.72
C GLY A 53 -7.19 0.70 -10.60
N ARG A 54 -6.13 1.36 -10.11
CA ARG A 54 -4.86 1.51 -10.82
C ARG A 54 -3.91 0.38 -10.41
N VAL A 55 -3.32 -0.27 -11.40
CA VAL A 55 -2.39 -1.39 -11.19
C VAL A 55 -0.97 -0.85 -11.03
N PHE A 56 -0.26 -1.35 -10.03
CA PHE A 56 1.14 -1.10 -9.75
C PHE A 56 1.87 -2.44 -9.61
N GLN A 57 2.80 -2.71 -10.51
CA GLN A 57 3.71 -3.85 -10.41
C GLN A 57 4.90 -3.51 -9.52
N ARG A 58 5.75 -4.50 -9.25
CA ARG A 58 6.93 -4.34 -8.40
C ARG A 58 7.80 -3.16 -8.86
N GLU A 59 8.02 -3.06 -10.16
CA GLU A 59 8.85 -2.02 -10.78
C GLU A 59 8.25 -0.61 -10.56
N ASP A 60 6.92 -0.48 -10.63
CA ASP A 60 6.24 0.79 -10.38
C ASP A 60 6.39 1.25 -8.92
N LEU A 61 6.29 0.29 -8.00
CA LEU A 61 6.41 0.54 -6.55
C LEU A 61 7.84 0.94 -6.19
N ASP A 62 8.83 0.25 -6.77
CA ASP A 62 10.24 0.54 -6.54
C ASP A 62 10.62 1.92 -7.09
N ALA A 63 10.12 2.28 -8.28
CA ALA A 63 10.31 3.60 -8.86
C ALA A 63 9.65 4.72 -8.02
N LEU A 64 8.45 4.49 -7.49
CA LEU A 64 7.78 5.43 -6.59
C LEU A 64 8.59 5.64 -5.31
N LEU A 65 9.10 4.56 -4.70
CA LEU A 65 9.91 4.63 -3.49
C LEU A 65 11.20 5.42 -3.72
N GLN A 66 11.94 5.11 -4.80
CA GLN A 66 13.17 5.82 -5.16
C GLN A 66 12.92 7.31 -5.37
N THR A 67 11.79 7.65 -6.01
CA THR A 67 11.37 9.03 -6.21
C THR A 67 11.17 9.73 -4.87
N ILE A 68 10.44 9.12 -3.93
CA ILE A 68 10.20 9.67 -2.60
C ILE A 68 11.50 9.84 -1.80
N GLU A 69 12.41 8.85 -1.83
CA GLU A 69 13.71 8.93 -1.16
C GLU A 69 14.58 10.06 -1.71
N THR A 70 14.58 10.24 -3.03
CA THR A 70 15.29 11.35 -3.69
C THR A 70 14.71 12.70 -3.26
N TYR A 71 13.38 12.84 -3.24
CA TYR A 71 12.75 14.07 -2.77
C TYR A 71 13.05 14.36 -1.30
N ALA A 72 12.89 13.37 -0.42
CA ALA A 72 13.18 13.52 1.00
C ALA A 72 14.63 14.00 1.20
N SER A 73 15.61 13.29 0.64
CA SER A 73 17.03 13.64 0.77
C SER A 73 17.37 15.03 0.24
N SER A 74 16.75 15.47 -0.87
CA SER A 74 16.94 16.84 -1.40
C SER A 74 16.40 17.93 -0.45
N THR A 75 15.21 17.73 0.11
CA THR A 75 14.56 18.71 0.99
C THR A 75 15.25 18.85 2.35
N TRP A 76 15.79 17.77 2.90
CA TRP A 76 16.58 17.82 4.14
C TRP A 76 17.91 18.56 3.93
N ASN A 77 18.59 18.30 2.81
CA ASN A 77 19.90 18.91 2.52
C ASN A 77 19.82 20.43 2.22
N ASP A 78 18.70 20.90 1.67
CA ASP A 78 18.44 22.33 1.46
C ASP A 78 17.96 23.07 2.73
N SER A 79 17.41 22.36 3.72
CA SER A 79 16.92 22.98 4.97
C SER A 79 18.01 23.21 6.04
N ASP A 80 19.17 22.57 5.90
CA ASP A 80 20.35 22.75 6.76
C ASP A 80 21.32 23.84 6.25
N SER A 81 21.07 24.42 5.06
CA SER A 81 21.78 25.61 4.58
C SER A 81 21.18 26.87 5.21
N LYS A 82 21.51 27.09 6.49
CA LYS A 82 21.16 28.32 7.23
C LYS A 82 21.63 29.55 6.43
N PRO A 83 20.76 30.51 6.06
CA PRO A 83 21.23 31.79 5.56
C PRO A 83 21.90 32.55 6.72
N ASP A 84 23.05 33.12 6.43
CA ASP A 84 23.86 34.03 7.26
C ASP A 84 23.16 35.35 7.61
#